data_AF-D5VJE9-F1
#
_entry.id   AF-D5VJE9-F1
#
_cell.length_a   1.000
_cell.length_b   1.000
_cell.length_c   1.000
_cell.angle_alpha   90.00
_cell.angle_beta   90.00
_cell.angle_gamma   90.00
#
_symmetry.space_group_name_H-M   'P 1'
#
loop_
_entity.id
_entity.type
_entity.pdbx_description
1 polymer ?
#
loop_
_entity_poly.entity_id
_entity_poly.type
_entity_poly.pdbx_seq_one_letter_code
_entity_poly.pdbx_strand_id
1 'polypeptide(L)' 'MSGLTYEAVARFAQQGGLIYFGLIFLAGVAYALWPSKKAEFQHAAHMPLDDEELS' A
#
# COMPACT_ATOMS: atom_id res chain seq x y z
N MET A 1 35.55 -11.22 8.70
CA MET A 1 34.16 -11.43 9.19
C MET A 1 33.49 -10.07 9.31
N SER A 2 32.41 -9.82 8.56
CA SER A 2 31.36 -8.78 8.76
C SER A 2 31.71 -7.28 8.85
N GLY A 3 32.87 -6.81 8.37
CA GLY A 3 33.17 -5.35 8.31
C GLY A 3 32.36 -4.59 7.26
N LEU A 4 32.11 -5.22 6.10
CA LEU A 4 31.37 -4.61 4.99
C LEU A 4 29.88 -4.38 5.30
N THR A 5 29.26 -5.26 6.09
CA THR A 5 27.83 -5.21 6.39
C THR A 5 27.48 -4.14 7.40
N TYR A 6 28.27 -3.96 8.48
CA TYR A 6 27.98 -2.93 9.48
C TYR A 6 28.18 -1.52 8.92
N GLU A 7 29.27 -1.30 8.19
CA GLU A 7 29.58 0.02 7.62
C GLU A 7 28.60 0.39 6.49
N ALA A 8 28.20 -0.59 5.67
CA ALA A 8 27.13 -0.40 4.69
C ALA A 8 25.80 -0.06 5.37
N VAL A 9 25.39 -0.78 6.42
CA VAL A 9 24.15 -0.52 7.16
C VAL A 9 24.21 0.82 7.90
N ALA A 10 25.34 1.20 8.48
CA ALA A 10 25.51 2.49 9.16
C ALA A 10 25.42 3.67 8.18
N ARG A 11 26.04 3.56 7.00
CA ARG A 11 25.93 4.56 5.93
C ARG A 11 24.52 4.60 5.34
N PHE A 12 23.90 3.44 5.21
CA PHE A 12 22.49 3.33 4.83
C PHE A 12 21.61 3.94 5.90
N ALA A 13 21.86 3.79 7.21
CA ALA A 13 21.06 4.41 8.26
C ALA A 13 21.25 5.94 8.29
N GLN A 14 22.48 6.40 8.03
CA GLN A 14 22.80 7.84 7.97
C GLN A 14 22.10 8.56 6.80
N GLN A 15 21.86 7.87 5.67
CA GLN A 15 21.05 8.37 4.53
C GLN A 15 19.65 7.73 4.44
N GLY A 16 19.34 6.83 5.37
CA GLY A 16 18.25 5.86 5.26
C GLY A 16 16.95 6.36 5.81
N GLY A 17 16.98 7.48 6.53
CA GLY A 17 15.76 8.19 6.87
C GLY A 17 14.93 8.45 5.61
N LEU A 18 15.53 8.95 4.54
CA LEU A 18 14.81 9.22 3.29
C LEU A 18 14.25 7.95 2.65
N ILE A 19 15.05 6.87 2.61
CA ILE A 19 14.60 5.60 2.02
C ILE A 19 13.51 4.96 2.88
N TYR A 20 13.65 4.97 4.21
CA TYR A 20 12.68 4.43 5.16
C TYR A 20 11.36 5.20 5.10
N PHE A 21 11.40 6.53 5.18
CA PHE A 21 10.21 7.38 5.04
C PHE A 21 9.60 7.25 3.64
N GLY A 22 10.43 7.17 2.60
CA GLY A 22 9.98 6.96 1.22
C GLY A 22 9.26 5.62 1.03
N LEU A 23 9.77 4.53 1.60
CA LEU A 23 9.16 3.21 1.55
C LEU A 23 7.82 3.18 2.31
N ILE A 24 7.76 3.74 3.52
CA ILE A 24 6.51 3.83 4.29
C ILE A 24 5.48 4.69 3.56
N PHE A 25 5.90 5.82 3.01
CA PHE A 25 5.02 6.71 2.25
C PHE A 25 4.50 6.03 0.99
N LEU A 26 5.36 5.39 0.20
CA LEU A 26 4.96 4.63 -0.98
C LEU A 26 4.01 3.48 -0.64
N ALA A 27 4.25 2.76 0.45
CA ALA A 27 3.34 1.72 0.93
C ALA A 27 1.97 2.32 1.30
N GLY A 28 1.94 3.47 1.96
CA GLY A 28 0.70 4.19 2.29
C GLY A 28 -0.04 4.71 1.05
N VAL A 29 0.68 5.27 0.07
CA VAL A 29 0.10 5.75 -1.20
C VAL A 29 -0.43 4.57 -2.03
N ALA A 30 0.34 3.48 -2.13
CA ALA A 30 -0.10 2.27 -2.82
C ALA A 30 -1.33 1.66 -2.15
N TYR A 31 -1.40 1.67 -0.80
CA TYR A 31 -2.57 1.26 -0.04
C TYR A 31 -3.76 2.19 -0.26
N ALA A 32 -3.56 3.51 -0.22
CA ALA A 32 -4.62 4.49 -0.42
C ALA A 32 -5.18 4.48 -1.85
N LEU A 33 -4.32 4.26 -2.85
CA LEU A 33 -4.69 4.11 -4.25
C LEU A 33 -5.09 2.67 -4.60
N TRP A 34 -5.02 1.74 -3.66
CA TRP A 34 -5.27 0.33 -3.89
C TRP A 34 -6.71 0.14 -4.43
N PRO A 35 -6.89 -0.33 -5.67
CA PRO A 35 -8.18 -0.39 -6.33
C PRO A 35 -9.04 -1.59 -5.89
N SER A 36 -8.61 -2.43 -4.94
CA SER A 36 -9.34 -3.65 -4.51
C SER A 36 -10.81 -3.41 -4.26
N LYS A 37 -11.17 -2.26 -3.68
CA LYS A 37 -12.57 -1.98 -3.44
C LYS A 37 -13.23 -1.25 -4.60
N LYS A 38 -12.50 -0.59 -5.50
CA LYS A 38 -13.10 0.00 -6.71
C LYS A 38 -13.72 -1.04 -7.63
N ALA A 39 -13.07 -2.20 -7.83
CA ALA A 39 -13.63 -3.28 -8.62
C ALA A 39 -14.86 -3.91 -7.94
N GLU A 40 -14.81 -4.09 -6.62
CA GLU A 40 -15.92 -4.60 -5.80
C GLU A 40 -17.10 -3.62 -5.74
N PHE A 41 -16.83 -2.32 -5.59
CA PHE A 41 -17.84 -1.25 -5.61
C PHE A 41 -18.42 -1.05 -7.00
N GLN A 42 -17.62 -1.15 -8.07
CA GLN A 42 -18.16 -1.14 -9.42
C GLN A 42 -19.02 -2.38 -9.67
N HIS A 43 -18.62 -3.56 -9.20
CA HIS A 43 -19.43 -4.76 -9.32
C HIS A 43 -20.74 -4.64 -8.54
N ALA A 44 -20.71 -4.11 -7.31
CA ALA A 44 -21.90 -3.82 -6.50
C ALA A 44 -22.79 -2.73 -7.11
N ALA A 45 -22.22 -1.71 -7.77
CA ALA A 45 -22.98 -0.65 -8.43
C ALA A 45 -23.64 -1.09 -9.75
N HIS A 46 -23.12 -2.15 -10.38
CA HIS A 46 -23.72 -2.78 -11.57
C HIS A 46 -24.54 -4.02 -11.20
N MET A 47 -24.59 -4.39 -9.92
CA MET A 47 -25.53 -5.38 -9.44
C MET A 47 -26.91 -4.71 -9.54
N PRO A 48 -27.85 -5.28 -10.33
CA PRO A 48 -29.20 -4.76 -10.37
C PRO A 48 -29.70 -4.66 -8.93
N LEU A 49 -30.34 -3.55 -8.60
CA LEU A 49 -31.04 -3.39 -7.33
C LEU A 49 -32.07 -4.51 -7.28
N ASP A 50 -31.73 -5.63 -6.68
CA ASP A 50 -32.68 -6.62 -6.17
C ASP A 50 -33.35 -5.98 -4.95
N ASP A 51 -34.01 -4.84 -5.18
CA ASP A 51 -35.19 -4.45 -4.44
C ASP A 51 -36.30 -5.39 -4.95
N GLU A 52 -36.13 -6.70 -4.76
CA GLU A 52 -37.23 -7.66 -4.79
C GLU A 52 -38.20 -7.17 -3.72
N GLU A 53 -39.25 -6.51 -4.20
CA GLU A 53 -40.62 -6.70 -3.76
C GLU A 53 -40.72 -7.34 -2.37
N LEU A 54 -40.60 -6.51 -1.33
CA LEU A 54 -41.31 -6.78 -0.09
C LEU A 54 -42.81 -6.56 -0.38
N SER A 55 -43.40 -7.60 -0.99
CA SER A 55 -44.83 -7.87 -1.13
C SER A 55 -45.50 -8.06 0.22
#